data_AF-A0AAV4F7A5-F1
#
_entry.id   AF-A0AAV4F7A5-F1
#
_cell.length_a   1.000
_cell.length_b   1.000
_cell.length_c   1.000
_cell.angle_alpha   90.00
_cell.angle_beta   90.00
_cell.angle_gamma   90.00
#
_symmetry.space_group_name_H-M   'P 1'
#
loop_
_entity.id
_entity.type
_entity.pdbx_description
1 polymer ?
#
loop_
_entity_poly.entity_id
_entity_poly.type
_entity_poly.pdbx_seq_one_letter_code
_entity_poly.pdbx_strand_id
1 'polypeptide(L)'
;MSSSTLPSPVRGLPVNDDDFQTQTTPHETDTVSDRPRSGRPRCATQRQDRNLVRNHMNSRFLSASASSRQTRGRNNQRIGANTVRRRLSASGLRARRPYIGPILTQRHRHQRTLWAQEHAA
;
A
#
# COMPACT_ATOMS: atom_id res chain seq x y z
N MET A 1 12.20 -50.53 -36.62
CA MET A 1 13.11 -49.49 -36.09
C MET A 1 13.13 -48.36 -37.10
N SER A 2 12.29 -47.33 -36.91
CA SER A 2 12.30 -46.12 -37.74
C SER A 2 12.44 -44.95 -36.79
N SER A 3 13.67 -44.48 -36.62
CA SER A 3 14.01 -43.39 -35.71
C SER A 3 13.66 -42.06 -36.36
N SER A 4 12.74 -41.33 -35.72
CA SER A 4 12.37 -39.94 -36.01
C SER A 4 13.53 -39.01 -35.68
N THR A 5 14.14 -38.38 -36.68
CA THR A 5 15.14 -37.31 -36.49
C THR A 5 14.44 -36.00 -36.11
N LEU A 6 14.64 -35.52 -34.89
CA LEU A 6 14.25 -34.17 -34.46
C LEU A 6 15.22 -33.12 -35.05
N PRO A 7 14.76 -31.90 -35.37
CA PRO A 7 15.62 -30.85 -35.92
C PRO A 7 16.60 -30.32 -34.87
N SER A 8 17.85 -30.14 -35.31
CA SER A 8 18.96 -29.60 -34.53
C SER A 8 18.70 -28.16 -34.04
N PRO A 9 19.20 -27.78 -32.86
CA PRO A 9 18.99 -26.45 -32.30
C PRO A 9 19.76 -25.38 -33.10
N VAL A 10 19.11 -24.24 -33.31
CA VAL A 10 19.68 -23.08 -34.01
C VAL A 10 20.85 -22.52 -33.20
N ARG A 11 22.04 -22.61 -33.80
CA ARG A 11 23.33 -22.19 -33.25
C ARG A 11 23.42 -20.66 -33.26
N GLY A 12 23.49 -20.01 -32.10
CA GLY A 12 23.77 -18.56 -32.08
C GLY A 12 23.54 -17.72 -30.82
N LEU A 13 23.17 -18.27 -29.66
CA LEU A 13 23.15 -17.47 -28.43
C LEU A 13 24.41 -17.76 -27.61
N PRO A 14 25.24 -16.75 -27.28
CA PRO A 14 26.36 -16.93 -26.37
C PRO A 14 25.81 -17.10 -24.96
N VAL A 15 25.52 -18.34 -24.59
CA VAL A 15 25.29 -18.74 -23.20
C VAL A 15 26.65 -19.17 -22.68
N ASN A 16 27.16 -18.52 -21.64
CA ASN A 16 28.51 -18.77 -21.12
C ASN A 16 28.60 -20.23 -20.63
N ASP A 17 29.70 -20.92 -20.95
CA ASP A 17 29.86 -22.36 -20.67
C ASP A 17 29.84 -22.70 -19.16
N ASP A 18 30.00 -21.72 -18.27
CA ASP A 18 29.85 -21.88 -16.81
C ASP A 18 28.39 -22.06 -16.33
N ASP A 19 27.37 -21.82 -17.17
CA ASP A 19 25.95 -21.95 -16.79
C ASP A 19 25.42 -23.40 -16.76
N PHE A 20 26.20 -24.38 -17.23
CA PHE A 20 25.77 -25.79 -17.34
C PHE A 20 25.69 -26.55 -16.00
N GLN A 21 26.10 -25.95 -14.88
CA GLN A 21 25.89 -26.53 -13.54
C GLN A 21 24.68 -25.97 -12.79
N THR A 22 23.60 -25.61 -13.48
CA THR A 22 22.31 -25.48 -12.81
C THR A 22 21.70 -26.87 -12.65
N GLN A 23 22.14 -27.63 -11.65
CA GLN A 23 21.37 -28.78 -11.18
C GLN A 23 20.00 -28.24 -10.74
N THR A 24 18.99 -28.42 -11.59
CA THR A 24 17.60 -28.16 -11.25
C THR A 24 17.20 -29.16 -10.19
N THR A 25 17.43 -28.81 -8.92
CA THR A 25 16.83 -29.53 -7.80
C THR A 25 15.32 -29.37 -7.93
N PRO A 26 14.55 -30.43 -8.23
CA PRO A 26 13.11 -30.34 -8.28
C PRO A 26 12.63 -30.47 -6.83
N HIS A 27 12.71 -29.37 -6.09
CA HIS A 27 12.13 -29.30 -4.76
C HIS A 27 11.23 -28.08 -4.65
N GLU A 28 9.94 -28.39 -4.47
CA GLU A 28 8.83 -27.56 -3.98
C GLU A 28 8.00 -26.72 -4.97
N THR A 29 8.30 -26.65 -6.27
CA THR A 29 7.41 -25.91 -7.18
C THR A 29 7.29 -26.60 -8.53
N ASP A 30 6.13 -27.18 -8.82
CA ASP A 30 5.76 -27.82 -10.11
C ASP A 30 5.62 -26.81 -11.27
N THR A 31 6.18 -25.60 -11.17
CA THR A 31 6.05 -24.55 -12.18
C THR A 31 7.40 -23.95 -12.56
N VAL A 32 7.60 -23.76 -13.87
CA VAL A 32 8.78 -23.13 -14.49
C VAL A 32 8.74 -21.59 -14.38
N SER A 33 7.82 -21.06 -13.57
CA SER A 33 7.66 -19.62 -13.39
C SER A 33 8.70 -19.05 -12.42
N ASP A 34 9.23 -17.88 -12.74
CA ASP A 34 10.08 -17.11 -11.83
C ASP A 34 9.44 -16.96 -10.44
N ARG A 35 10.25 -17.21 -9.40
CA ARG A 35 9.83 -16.95 -8.02
C ARG A 35 9.66 -15.43 -7.80
N PRO A 36 8.67 -15.01 -7.01
CA PRO A 36 8.48 -13.60 -6.70
C PRO A 36 9.74 -13.04 -6.01
N ARG A 37 10.32 -11.98 -6.57
CA ARG A 37 11.52 -11.35 -6.01
C ARG A 37 11.22 -10.67 -4.68
N SER A 38 12.10 -10.82 -3.70
CA SER A 38 12.04 -10.10 -2.42
C SER A 38 12.39 -8.62 -2.66
N GLY A 39 11.38 -7.78 -2.89
CA GLY A 39 11.57 -6.35 -3.15
C GLY A 39 12.22 -5.58 -1.99
N ARG A 40 12.48 -4.28 -2.20
CA ARG A 40 13.13 -3.40 -1.22
C ARG A 40 12.30 -3.29 0.08
N PRO A 41 12.93 -3.35 1.28
CA PRO A 41 12.22 -3.17 2.54
C PRO A 41 11.62 -1.77 2.65
N ARG A 42 10.47 -1.70 3.31
CA ARG A 42 9.73 -0.44 3.54
C ARG A 42 10.50 0.49 4.49
N CYS A 43 10.49 1.79 4.18
CA CYS A 43 11.07 2.85 5.02
C CYS A 43 10.33 3.00 6.37
N ALA A 44 9.01 2.84 6.37
CA ALA A 44 8.17 2.90 7.56
C ALA A 44 7.85 1.49 8.07
N THR A 45 7.88 1.29 9.38
CA THR A 45 7.50 0.05 10.05
C THR A 45 5.97 -0.05 10.19
N GLN A 46 5.44 -1.26 10.35
CA GLN A 46 3.99 -1.44 10.52
C GLN A 46 3.46 -0.76 11.80
N ARG A 47 4.27 -0.65 12.86
CA ARG A 47 3.91 0.11 14.07
C ARG A 47 3.80 1.61 13.76
N GLN A 48 4.73 2.17 12.98
CA GLN A 48 4.69 3.57 12.56
C GLN A 48 3.46 3.84 11.68
N ASP A 49 3.17 2.95 10.73
CA ASP A 49 2.00 3.05 9.86
C ASP A 49 0.69 3.04 10.69
N ARG A 50 0.56 2.16 11.69
CA ARG A 50 -0.61 2.15 12.60
C ARG A 50 -0.75 3.45 13.40
N ASN A 51 0.36 4.00 13.89
CA ASN A 51 0.33 5.27 14.63
C ASN A 51 -0.06 6.44 13.72
N LEU A 52 0.43 6.46 12.47
CA LEU A 52 0.02 7.45 11.47
C LEU A 52 -1.50 7.42 11.24
N VAL A 53 -2.07 6.23 11.04
CA VAL A 53 -3.51 6.06 10.85
C VAL A 53 -4.29 6.55 12.07
N ARG A 54 -3.90 6.14 13.29
CA ARG A 54 -4.57 6.57 14.52
C ARG A 54 -4.54 8.10 14.70
N ASN A 55 -3.38 8.72 14.44
CA ASN A 55 -3.25 10.17 14.57
C ASN A 55 -4.15 10.93 13.58
N HIS A 56 -4.26 10.44 12.34
CA HIS A 56 -5.14 11.03 11.33
C HIS A 56 -6.63 10.78 11.57
N MET A 57 -6.99 9.67 12.24
CA MET A 57 -8.37 9.44 12.70
C MET A 57 -8.77 10.41 13.81
N ASN A 58 -7.87 10.67 14.76
CA ASN A 58 -8.12 11.59 15.87
C ASN A 58 -8.07 13.07 15.43
N SER A 59 -7.22 13.40 14.45
CA SER A 59 -6.99 14.77 14.00
C SER A 59 -7.23 14.91 12.50
N ARG A 60 -8.50 15.14 12.12
CA ARG A 60 -8.92 15.19 10.70
C ARG A 60 -8.23 16.27 9.86
N PHE A 61 -7.73 17.33 10.48
CA PHE A 61 -7.07 18.45 9.80
C PHE A 61 -5.53 18.33 9.78
N LEU A 62 -4.97 17.24 10.30
CA LEU A 62 -3.54 17.04 10.33
C LEU A 62 -2.99 16.86 8.90
N SER A 63 -2.01 17.67 8.51
CA SER A 63 -1.41 17.54 7.18
C SER A 63 -0.40 16.38 7.12
N ALA A 64 -0.33 15.72 5.95
CA ALA A 64 0.68 14.68 5.72
C ALA A 64 2.12 15.21 5.88
N SER A 65 2.36 16.48 5.57
CA SER A 65 3.66 17.15 5.76
C SER A 65 4.00 17.33 7.23
N ALA A 66 3.02 17.66 8.08
CA ALA A 66 3.22 17.74 9.53
C ALA A 66 3.58 16.38 10.12
N SER A 67 2.83 15.32 9.77
CA SER A 67 3.13 13.97 10.21
C SER A 67 4.48 13.47 9.70
N SER A 68 4.86 13.84 8.47
CA SER A 68 6.18 13.56 7.91
C SER A 68 7.32 14.20 8.70
N ARG A 69 7.13 15.40 9.27
CA ARG A 69 8.14 16.03 10.15
C ARG A 69 8.27 15.31 11.49
N GLN A 70 7.16 14.82 12.03
CA GLN A 70 7.11 14.17 13.33
C GLN A 70 7.54 12.70 13.29
N THR A 71 7.33 12.01 12.17
CA THR A 71 7.54 10.56 12.08
C THR A 71 8.93 10.23 11.54
N ARG A 72 9.78 9.67 12.41
CA ARG A 72 11.04 9.03 11.99
C ARG A 72 10.76 7.59 11.59
N GLY A 73 11.38 7.17 10.48
CA GLY A 73 11.27 5.84 9.87
C GLY A 73 12.22 4.82 10.51
N ARG A 74 12.35 3.66 9.87
CA ARG A 74 13.07 2.48 10.38
C ARG A 74 14.53 2.77 10.80
N ASN A 75 15.26 3.57 10.03
CA ASN A 75 16.67 3.88 10.28
C ASN A 75 16.85 5.31 10.78
N ASN A 76 15.90 5.82 11.59
CA ASN A 76 15.82 7.22 12.00
C ASN A 76 15.68 8.23 10.82
N GLN A 77 15.51 7.71 9.60
CA GLN A 77 15.31 8.47 8.38
C GLN A 77 13.92 9.11 8.36
N ARG A 78 13.82 10.37 7.97
CA ARG A 78 12.54 11.06 7.93
C ARG A 78 11.65 10.46 6.82
N ILE A 79 10.40 10.14 7.17
CA ILE A 79 9.44 9.64 6.18
C ILE A 79 8.95 10.80 5.33
N GLY A 80 9.04 10.69 4.00
CA GLY A 80 8.51 11.72 3.09
C GLY A 80 6.98 11.84 3.13
N ALA A 81 6.46 13.04 2.88
CA ALA A 81 5.00 13.31 2.87
C ALA A 81 4.23 12.42 1.88
N ASN A 82 4.82 12.09 0.73
CA ASN A 82 4.19 11.18 -0.24
C ASN A 82 4.03 9.75 0.31
N THR A 83 5.03 9.26 1.05
CA THR A 83 4.93 7.96 1.72
C THR A 83 3.80 7.98 2.74
N VAL A 84 3.65 9.05 3.53
CA VAL A 84 2.53 9.22 4.47
C VAL A 84 1.19 9.15 3.73
N ARG A 85 1.03 9.89 2.62
CA ARG A 85 -0.22 9.84 1.81
C ARG A 85 -0.54 8.44 1.30
N ARG A 86 0.48 7.71 0.80
CA ARG A 86 0.31 6.33 0.32
C ARG A 86 -0.12 5.39 1.45
N ARG A 87 0.43 5.57 2.67
CA ARG A 87 0.03 4.78 3.85
C ARG A 87 -1.40 5.04 4.25
N LEU A 88 -1.79 6.31 4.34
CA LEU A 88 -3.17 6.69 4.66
C LEU A 88 -4.15 6.14 3.61
N SER A 89 -3.81 6.27 2.33
CA SER A 89 -4.66 5.75 1.24
C SER A 89 -4.78 4.22 1.27
N ALA A 90 -3.69 3.50 1.57
CA ALA A 90 -3.71 2.05 1.73
C ALA A 90 -4.60 1.59 2.92
N SER A 91 -4.78 2.45 3.93
CA SER A 91 -5.73 2.22 5.03
C SER A 91 -7.14 2.76 4.76
N GLY A 92 -7.44 3.26 3.56
CA GLY A 92 -8.73 3.83 3.20
C GLY A 92 -8.95 5.29 3.63
N LEU A 93 -7.96 5.94 4.24
CA LEU A 93 -8.05 7.35 4.64
C LEU A 93 -7.71 8.28 3.46
N ARG A 94 -8.65 9.17 3.13
CA ARG A 94 -8.49 10.20 2.10
C ARG A 94 -8.85 11.57 2.66
N ALA A 95 -8.10 12.59 2.27
CA ALA A 95 -8.47 13.97 2.57
C ALA A 95 -9.74 14.33 1.80
N ARG A 96 -10.71 14.96 2.50
CA ARG A 96 -11.94 15.50 1.93
C ARG A 96 -12.08 16.96 2.34
N ARG A 97 -12.84 17.71 1.55
CA ARG A 97 -13.20 19.08 1.91
C ARG A 97 -14.26 19.00 3.02
N PRO A 98 -14.07 19.66 4.19
CA PRO A 98 -15.13 19.73 5.19
C PRO A 98 -16.32 20.49 4.62
N TYR A 99 -17.51 20.17 5.10
CA TYR A 99 -18.72 20.93 4.78
C TYR A 99 -18.59 22.37 5.32
N ILE A 100 -19.04 23.33 4.51
CA ILE A 100 -19.09 24.75 4.85
C ILE A 100 -20.57 25.15 4.94
N GLY A 101 -20.99 25.61 6.11
CA GLY A 101 -22.37 26.04 6.34
C GLY A 101 -22.56 26.67 7.72
N PRO A 102 -23.79 27.07 8.06
CA PRO A 102 -24.08 27.74 9.32
C PRO A 102 -23.80 26.82 10.52
N ILE A 103 -23.16 27.38 11.55
CA ILE A 103 -22.91 26.66 12.81
C ILE A 103 -24.23 26.58 13.57
N LEU A 104 -24.77 25.35 13.70
CA LEU A 104 -26.00 25.13 14.45
C LEU A 104 -25.70 25.15 15.96
N THR A 105 -26.32 26.10 16.67
CA THR A 105 -26.35 26.10 18.13
C THR A 105 -27.15 24.90 18.65
N GLN A 106 -27.01 24.57 19.94
CA GLN A 106 -27.74 23.46 20.55
C GLN A 106 -29.26 23.63 20.40
N ARG A 107 -29.77 24.86 20.57
CA ARG A 107 -31.18 25.20 20.36
C ARG A 107 -31.64 24.88 18.94
N HIS A 108 -30.89 25.32 17.93
CA HIS A 108 -31.23 25.05 16.52
C HIS A 108 -31.27 23.56 16.21
N ARG A 109 -30.31 22.78 16.75
CA ARG A 109 -30.29 21.32 16.56
C ARG A 109 -31.53 20.68 17.16
N HIS A 110 -31.87 21.03 18.40
CA HIS A 110 -33.03 20.46 19.09
C HIS A 110 -34.35 20.76 18.36
N GLN A 111 -34.59 22.02 18.02
CA GLN A 111 -35.82 22.41 17.30
C GLN A 111 -35.94 21.73 15.93
N ARG A 112 -34.83 21.62 15.19
CA ARG A 112 -34.81 20.90 13.91
C ARG A 112 -35.11 19.41 14.08
N THR A 113 -34.57 18.77 15.12
CA THR A 113 -34.85 17.37 15.41
C THR A 113 -36.31 17.15 15.78
N LEU A 114 -36.89 17.97 16.66
CA LEU A 114 -38.30 17.87 17.03
C LEU A 114 -39.21 18.01 15.82
N TRP A 115 -38.98 19.05 15.01
CA TRP A 115 -39.76 19.26 13.80
C TRP A 115 -39.69 18.07 12.84
N ALA A 116 -38.49 17.53 12.63
CA ALA A 116 -38.29 16.36 11.77
C ALA A 116 -38.97 15.10 12.31
N GLN A 117 -39.07 14.93 13.64
CA GLN A 117 -39.78 13.81 14.25
C GLN A 117 -41.30 13.98 14.14
N GLU A 118 -41.82 15.19 14.35
CA GLU A 118 -43.26 15.49 14.25
C GLU A 118 -43.80 15.33 12.82
N HIS A 119 -42.95 15.49 11.81
CA HIS A 119 -43.32 15.47 10.39
C HIS A 119 -42.69 14.29 9.62
N ALA A 120 -42.14 13.29 10.32
CA ALA A 120 -41.73 12.02 9.72
C ALA A 120 -42.99 11.15 9.56
N ALA A 121 -43.58 11.21 8.35
CA ALA A 121 -44.70 10.36 7.95
C ALA A 121 -44.32 8.87 7.93
#